data_AF-A0A5B7D2T7-F1
#
_entry.id   AF-A0A5B7D2T7-F1
#
_cell.length_a   1.000
_cell.length_b   1.000
_cell.length_c   1.000
_cell.angle_alpha   90.00
_cell.angle_beta   90.00
_cell.angle_gamma   90.00
#
_symmetry.space_group_name_H-M   'P 1'
#
loop_
_entity.id
_entity.type
_entity.pdbx_description
1 polymer ?
#
loop_
_entity_poly.entity_id
_entity_poly.type
_entity_poly.pdbx_seq_one_letter_code
_entity_poly.pdbx_strand_id
1 'polypeptide(L)'
;MELQLVDQLREKLERAKLSREDLQKVFPPEVERKIRKFNEPDKPEVPEEQVQKYLQEFAEAKEAGRFAHLPPEQLEVLEEEVKVAASDSEKAKDLEEFLRVVKEEAQERKFGQEQQKLLNKNAH
;
A
#
# COMPACT_ATOMS: atom_id res chain seq x y z
N MET A 1 -25.22 19.55 -21.94
CA MET A 1 -26.67 19.30 -21.76
C MET A 1 -26.87 17.99 -21.00
N GLU A 2 -26.29 17.81 -19.80
CA GLU A 2 -26.38 16.54 -19.05
C GLU A 2 -27.43 16.54 -17.94
N LEU A 3 -27.83 17.73 -17.47
CA LEU A 3 -28.84 17.89 -16.40
C LEU A 3 -30.21 17.29 -16.81
N GLN A 4 -30.57 17.34 -18.09
CA GLN A 4 -31.88 16.89 -18.57
C GLN A 4 -32.10 15.38 -18.43
N LEU A 5 -31.04 14.56 -18.45
CA LEU A 5 -31.19 13.11 -18.32
C LEU A 5 -31.44 12.72 -16.87
N VAL A 6 -30.74 13.37 -15.94
CA VAL A 6 -30.87 13.14 -14.50
C VAL A 6 -32.26 13.56 -14.01
N ASP A 7 -32.75 14.72 -14.47
CA ASP A 7 -34.09 15.21 -14.12
C ASP A 7 -35.20 14.30 -14.67
N GLN A 8 -35.07 13.81 -15.90
CA GLN A 8 -36.01 12.84 -16.48
C GLN A 8 -36.01 11.50 -15.74
N LEU A 9 -34.84 11.03 -15.29
CA LEU A 9 -34.73 9.82 -14.49
C LEU A 9 -35.39 10.02 -13.12
N ARG A 10 -35.17 11.16 -12.47
CA ARG A 10 -35.79 11.51 -11.19
C ARG A 10 -37.31 11.54 -11.30
N GLU A 11 -37.87 12.22 -12.31
CA GLU A 11 -39.33 12.30 -12.52
C GLU A 11 -39.95 10.91 -12.75
N LYS A 12 -39.28 10.04 -13.53
CA LYS A 12 -39.76 8.67 -13.78
C LYS A 12 -39.73 7.80 -12.53
N LEU A 13 -38.70 7.94 -11.69
CA LEU A 13 -38.60 7.22 -10.42
C LEU A 13 -39.69 7.67 -9.45
N GLU A 14 -39.98 8.97 -9.39
CA GLU A 14 -41.02 9.54 -8.54
C GLU A 14 -42.42 9.09 -8.98
N ARG A 15 -42.69 9.08 -10.30
CA ARG A 15 -43.92 8.54 -10.89
C ARG A 15 -44.09 7.04 -10.62
N ALA A 16 -43.00 6.28 -10.65
CA ALA A 16 -43.02 4.85 -10.40
C ALA A 16 -43.13 4.50 -8.90
N LYS A 17 -43.05 5.49 -7.99
CA LYS A 17 -43.00 5.31 -6.53
C LYS A 17 -41.99 4.25 -6.09
N LEU A 18 -40.90 4.12 -6.84
CA LEU A 18 -39.87 3.13 -6.53
C LEU A 18 -39.04 3.63 -5.36
N SER A 19 -39.00 2.84 -4.29
CA SER A 19 -38.09 3.11 -3.17
C SER A 19 -36.66 2.76 -3.56
N ARG A 20 -35.69 3.31 -2.82
CA ARG A 20 -34.27 2.94 -2.98
C ARG A 20 -34.05 1.43 -2.82
N GLU A 21 -34.83 0.79 -1.95
CA GLU A 21 -34.77 -0.65 -1.70
C GLU A 21 -35.29 -1.48 -2.88
N ASP A 22 -36.35 -1.00 -3.56
CA ASP A 22 -36.86 -1.67 -4.75
C ASP A 22 -35.91 -1.55 -5.93
N LEU A 23 -35.28 -0.38 -6.08
CA LEU A 23 -34.24 -0.18 -7.08
C LEU A 23 -33.03 -1.08 -6.84
N GLN A 24 -32.60 -1.26 -5.59
CA GLN A 24 -31.51 -2.17 -5.24
C GLN A 24 -31.80 -3.63 -5.60
N LYS A 25 -33.07 -4.06 -5.59
CA LYS A 25 -33.45 -5.42 -6.04
C LYS A 25 -33.41 -5.58 -7.56
N VAL A 26 -33.57 -4.49 -8.30
CA VAL A 26 -33.59 -4.47 -9.77
C VAL A 26 -32.18 -4.30 -10.34
N PHE A 27 -31.31 -3.58 -9.64
CA PHE A 27 -29.93 -3.41 -10.07
C PHE A 27 -29.12 -4.69 -9.80
N PRO A 28 -28.36 -5.19 -10.79
CA PRO A 28 -27.48 -6.32 -10.56
C PRO A 28 -26.40 -5.96 -9.50
N PRO A 29 -25.95 -6.92 -8.69
CA PRO A 29 -25.00 -6.68 -7.60
C PRO A 29 -23.66 -6.08 -8.07
N GLU A 30 -23.33 -6.20 -9.36
CA GLU A 30 -22.19 -5.55 -9.99
C GLU A 30 -22.30 -4.02 -10.00
N VAL A 31 -23.51 -3.48 -10.18
CA VAL A 31 -23.78 -2.04 -10.14
C VAL A 31 -23.65 -1.51 -8.72
N GLU A 32 -24.12 -2.27 -7.73
CA GLU A 32 -23.97 -1.91 -6.32
C GLU A 32 -22.48 -1.83 -5.90
N ARG A 33 -21.66 -2.80 -6.33
CA ARG A 33 -20.21 -2.76 -6.09
C ARG A 33 -19.55 -1.53 -6.70
N LYS A 34 -19.95 -1.13 -7.90
CA LYS A 34 -19.43 0.09 -8.55
C LYS A 34 -19.87 1.37 -7.83
N ILE A 35 -21.11 1.45 -7.36
CA ILE A 35 -21.61 2.62 -6.59
C ILE A 35 -20.92 2.75 -5.24
N ARG A 36 -20.60 1.64 -4.57
CA ARG A 36 -19.82 1.66 -3.31
C ARG A 36 -18.40 2.18 -3.54
N LYS A 37 -17.71 1.68 -4.57
CA LYS A 37 -16.38 2.19 -4.96
C LYS A 37 -16.39 3.69 -5.28
N PHE A 38 -17.49 4.20 -5.84
CA PHE A 38 -17.62 5.62 -6.20
C PHE A 38 -17.87 6.56 -4.99
N ASN A 39 -18.21 6.02 -3.82
CA ASN A 39 -18.47 6.79 -2.60
C ASN A 39 -17.33 6.69 -1.57
N GLU A 40 -16.26 5.94 -1.86
CA GLU A 40 -15.03 6.07 -1.08
C GLU A 40 -14.39 7.41 -1.47
N PRO A 41 -14.04 8.26 -0.49
CA PRO A 41 -13.22 9.43 -0.80
C PRO A 41 -11.95 8.92 -1.46
N ASP A 42 -11.62 9.45 -2.65
CA ASP A 42 -10.33 9.29 -3.33
C ASP A 42 -9.21 9.65 -2.33
N LYS A 43 -8.80 8.67 -1.52
CA LYS A 43 -7.51 8.75 -0.86
C LYS A 43 -6.49 8.78 -1.99
N PRO A 44 -5.48 9.68 -1.94
CA PRO A 44 -4.41 9.62 -2.91
C PRO A 44 -3.81 8.22 -2.83
N GLU A 45 -4.02 7.41 -3.86
CA GLU A 45 -3.42 6.08 -3.92
C GLU A 45 -1.95 6.23 -4.31
N VAL A 46 -1.07 5.51 -3.61
CA VAL A 46 0.32 5.38 -4.02
C VAL A 46 0.33 4.59 -5.34
N PRO A 47 1.04 5.05 -6.40
CA PRO A 47 1.13 4.32 -7.65
C PRO A 47 1.58 2.87 -7.42
N GLU A 48 0.93 1.89 -8.06
CA GLU A 48 1.23 0.46 -7.85
C GLU A 48 2.71 0.11 -8.06
N GLU A 49 3.38 0.78 -9.00
CA GLU A 49 4.83 0.62 -9.24
C GLU A 49 5.66 1.02 -8.01
N GLN A 50 5.24 2.07 -7.30
CA GLN A 50 5.91 2.56 -6.09
C GLN A 50 5.61 1.65 -4.90
N VAL A 51 4.39 1.13 -4.78
CA VAL A 51 4.03 0.09 -3.79
C VAL A 51 4.92 -1.14 -3.97
N GLN A 52 5.04 -1.65 -5.19
CA GLN A 52 5.86 -2.82 -5.50
C GLN A 52 7.34 -2.57 -5.16
N LYS A 53 7.85 -1.37 -5.47
CA LYS A 53 9.21 -0.99 -5.12
C LYS A 53 9.44 -1.07 -3.60
N TYR A 54 8.56 -0.49 -2.78
CA TYR A 54 8.71 -0.52 -1.33
C TYR A 54 8.67 -1.94 -0.77
N LEU A 55 7.77 -2.78 -1.26
CA LEU A 55 7.69 -4.19 -0.88
C LEU A 55 8.95 -4.97 -1.27
N GLN A 56 9.50 -4.70 -2.45
CA GLN A 56 10.74 -5.32 -2.90
C GLN A 56 11.92 -4.90 -2.03
N GLU A 57 12.08 -3.61 -1.73
CA GLU A 57 13.16 -3.10 -0.88
C GLU A 57 13.09 -3.69 0.54
N PHE A 58 11.87 -3.87 1.08
CA PHE A 58 11.67 -4.54 2.36
C PHE A 58 12.06 -6.02 2.31
N ALA A 59 11.65 -6.74 1.27
CA ALA A 59 12.00 -8.15 1.08
C ALA A 59 13.52 -8.34 0.98
N GLU A 60 14.21 -7.48 0.23
CA GLU A 60 15.68 -7.49 0.14
C GLU A 60 16.32 -7.25 1.51
N ALA A 61 15.80 -6.31 2.31
CA ALA A 61 16.29 -6.06 3.66
C ALA A 61 16.06 -7.26 4.60
N LYS A 62 14.91 -7.92 4.49
CA LYS A 62 14.59 -9.14 5.23
C LYS A 62 15.55 -10.27 4.87
N GLU A 63 15.75 -10.55 3.58
CA GLU A 63 16.67 -11.58 3.11
C GLU A 63 18.13 -11.26 3.47
N ALA A 64 18.50 -9.98 3.50
CA ALA A 64 19.80 -9.53 4.00
C ALA A 64 19.97 -9.70 5.52
N GLY A 65 18.97 -10.23 6.23
CA GLY A 65 19.01 -10.47 7.67
C GLY A 65 18.92 -9.20 8.51
N ARG A 66 18.42 -8.09 7.96
CA ARG A 66 18.29 -6.82 8.71
C ARG A 66 17.38 -6.97 9.93
N PHE A 67 16.30 -7.71 9.75
CA PHE A 67 15.31 -8.00 10.78
C PHE A 67 15.61 -9.29 11.55
N ALA A 68 16.81 -9.89 11.41
CA ALA A 68 17.16 -11.12 12.12
C ALA A 68 17.23 -10.97 13.65
N HIS A 69 17.25 -9.72 14.14
CA HIS A 69 17.16 -9.40 15.56
C HIS A 69 15.71 -9.39 16.08
N LEU A 70 14.72 -9.39 15.17
CA LEU A 70 13.31 -9.44 15.51
C LEU A 70 12.83 -10.89 15.58
N PRO A 71 11.97 -11.25 16.55
CA PRO A 71 11.31 -12.55 16.56
C PRO A 71 10.33 -12.68 15.38
N PRO A 72 10.00 -13.91 14.94
CA PRO A 72 9.14 -14.14 13.78
C PRO A 72 7.79 -13.42 13.87
N GLU A 73 7.18 -13.41 15.05
CA GLU A 73 5.90 -12.75 15.30
C GLU A 73 5.96 -11.23 15.05
N GLN A 74 7.06 -10.57 15.42
CA GLN A 74 7.23 -9.14 15.14
C GLN A 74 7.57 -8.87 13.68
N LEU A 75 8.22 -9.82 13.02
CA LEU A 75 8.56 -9.70 11.61
C LEU A 75 7.33 -9.83 10.71
N GLU A 76 6.37 -10.69 11.07
CA GLU A 76 5.06 -10.78 10.40
C GLU A 76 4.24 -9.50 10.60
N VAL A 77 4.23 -8.94 11.82
CA VAL A 77 3.56 -7.66 12.10
C VAL A 77 4.17 -6.55 11.24
N LEU A 78 5.51 -6.48 11.18
CA LEU A 78 6.20 -5.48 10.38
C LEU A 78 5.89 -5.61 8.88
N GLU A 79 5.76 -6.84 8.36
CA GLU A 79 5.35 -7.08 6.98
C GLU A 79 3.96 -6.55 6.67
N GLU A 80 3.00 -6.79 7.55
CA GLU A 80 1.65 -6.25 7.42
C GLU A 80 1.66 -4.72 7.48
N GLU A 81 2.41 -4.13 8.42
CA GLU A 81 2.54 -2.68 8.54
C GLU A 81 3.17 -2.06 7.29
N VAL A 82 4.20 -2.69 6.72
CA VAL A 82 4.85 -2.23 5.49
C VAL A 82 3.90 -2.32 4.30
N LYS A 83 3.11 -3.39 4.17
CA LYS A 83 2.09 -3.49 3.10
C LYS A 83 1.04 -2.40 3.22
N VAL A 84 0.53 -2.17 4.42
CA VAL A 84 -0.47 -1.12 4.67
C VAL A 84 0.13 0.26 4.40
N ALA A 85 1.35 0.53 4.88
CA ALA A 85 2.03 1.80 4.67
C ALA A 85 2.43 2.03 3.20
N ALA A 86 2.75 0.98 2.45
CA ALA A 86 3.10 1.09 1.04
C ALA A 86 1.92 1.55 0.20
N SER A 87 0.70 1.12 0.54
CA SER A 87 -0.54 1.53 -0.14
C SER A 87 -1.15 2.83 0.41
N ASP A 88 -0.65 3.36 1.52
CA ASP A 88 -1.15 4.57 2.18
C ASP A 88 -0.24 5.76 1.86
N SER A 89 -0.75 6.75 1.11
CA SER A 89 0.07 7.91 0.69
C SER A 89 0.50 8.82 1.84
N GLU A 90 -0.19 8.79 2.98
CA GLU A 90 0.22 9.55 4.16
C GLU A 90 1.43 8.89 4.83
N LYS A 91 1.50 7.56 4.80
CA LYS A 91 2.58 6.75 5.41
C LYS A 91 3.71 6.40 4.45
N ALA A 92 3.50 6.54 3.15
CA ALA A 92 4.49 6.20 2.13
C ALA A 92 5.82 6.95 2.32
N LYS A 93 5.77 8.19 2.80
CA LYS A 93 6.98 8.98 3.11
C LYS A 93 7.75 8.41 4.30
N ASP A 94 7.05 8.06 5.37
CA ASP A 94 7.66 7.46 6.55
C ASP A 94 8.26 6.09 6.21
N LEU A 95 7.57 5.31 5.37
CA LEU A 95 8.07 4.03 4.86
C LEU A 95 9.32 4.20 4.00
N GLU A 96 9.36 5.20 3.13
CA GLU A 96 10.53 5.48 2.30
C GLU A 96 11.76 5.85 3.14
N GLU A 97 11.57 6.69 4.17
CA GLU A 97 12.65 7.04 5.11
C GLU A 97 13.11 5.81 5.89
N PHE A 98 12.19 5.00 6.39
CA PHE A 98 12.50 3.74 7.07
C PHE A 98 13.34 2.81 6.18
N LEU A 99 12.91 2.57 4.94
CA LEU A 99 13.62 1.70 3.99
C LEU A 99 15.00 2.26 3.63
N ARG A 100 15.13 3.58 3.51
CA ARG A 100 16.42 4.24 3.30
C ARG A 100 17.37 3.98 4.47
N VAL A 101 16.94 4.20 5.70
CA VAL A 101 17.76 3.97 6.90
C VAL A 101 18.20 2.51 7.00
N VAL A 102 17.29 1.57 6.77
CA VAL A 102 17.59 0.13 6.75
C VAL A 102 18.66 -0.20 5.68
N LYS A 103 18.62 0.46 4.52
CA LYS A 103 19.62 0.33 3.45
C LYS A 103 20.95 1.02 3.73
N GLU A 104 20.99 2.11 4.48
CA GLU A 104 22.25 2.76 4.86
C GLU A 104 22.99 1.93 5.92
N GLU A 105 22.28 1.47 6.96
CA GLU A 105 22.84 0.53 7.93
C GLU A 105 23.32 -0.76 7.23
N ALA A 106 22.60 -1.17 6.18
CA ALA A 106 23.05 -1.93 5.00
C ALA A 106 24.55 -2.02 4.77
N GLN A 107 25.05 -0.88 4.30
CA GLN A 107 26.36 -0.73 3.70
C GLN A 107 27.45 -0.55 4.74
N GLU A 108 27.16 0.15 5.85
CA GLU A 108 28.15 0.39 6.90
C GLU A 108 28.66 -0.91 7.54
N ARG A 109 27.77 -1.88 7.77
CA ARG A 109 28.17 -3.20 8.30
C ARG A 109 29.02 -4.01 7.33
N LYS A 110 28.74 -3.94 6.02
CA LYS A 110 29.54 -4.63 5.00
C LYS A 110 30.93 -4.01 4.87
N PHE A 111 31.01 -2.68 4.89
CA PHE A 111 32.28 -1.96 4.79
C PHE A 111 33.19 -2.19 6.01
N GLY A 112 32.62 -2.20 7.22
CA GLY A 112 33.38 -2.51 8.44
C GLY A 112 33.97 -3.92 8.46
N GLN A 113 33.21 -4.93 8.00
CA GLN A 113 33.70 -6.31 7.94
C GLN A 113 34.79 -6.51 6.87
N GLU A 114 34.70 -5.81 5.74
CA GLU A 114 35.69 -5.92 4.66
C GLU A 114 37.02 -5.26 5.03
N GLN A 115 36.99 -4.09 5.68
CA GLN A 115 38.20 -3.44 6.21
C GLN A 115 38.89 -4.29 7.28
N GLN A 116 38.13 -4.96 8.14
CA GLN A 116 38.70 -5.84 9.17
C GLN A 116 39.33 -7.11 8.57
N LYS A 117 38.75 -7.66 7.49
CA LYS A 117 39.36 -8.75 6.71
C LYS A 117 40.65 -8.32 6.01
N LEU A 118 40.71 -7.11 5.47
CA LEU A 118 41.90 -6.56 4.82
C LEU A 118 43.04 -6.28 5.81
N LEU A 119 42.73 -5.77 7.01
CA LEU A 119 43.72 -5.63 8.08
C LEU A 119 44.29 -6.99 8.52
N ASN A 120 43.44 -8.00 8.73
CA ASN A 120 43.89 -9.31 9.19
C ASN A 120 44.70 -10.09 8.13
N LYS A 121 44.47 -9.83 6.84
CA LYS A 121 45.24 -10.47 5.75
C LYS A 121 46.66 -9.92 5.57
N ASN A 122 46.93 -8.70 6.01
CA ASN A 122 48.26 -8.09 5.92
C ASN A 122 49.05 -8.20 7.24
N ALA A 123 48.49 -8.85 8.26
CA ALA A 123 49.13 -9.07 9.56
C ALA A 123 49.88 -10.42 9.67
N HIS A 124 50.04 -11.14 8.56
CA HIS A 124 50.82 -12.38 8.45
C HIS A 124 51.88 -12.26 7.36
#